data_AF-A0A936PH68-F1
#
_entry.id   AF-A0A936PH68-F1
#
_cell.length_a   1.000
_cell.length_b   1.000
_cell.length_c   1.000
_cell.angle_alpha   90.00
_cell.angle_beta   90.00
_cell.angle_gamma   90.00
#
_symmetry.space_group_name_H-M   'P 1'
#
loop_
_entity.id
_entity.type
_entity.pdbx_description
1 polymer ?
#
loop_
_entity_poly.entity_id
_entity_poly.type
_entity_poly.pdbx_seq_one_letter_code
_entity_poly.pdbx_strand_id
1 'polypeptide(L)'
;MTEKRLPYLLGLIILQIQETYTYYRRLVFPAVPAGYEKSDEAFLAVPGLFRVMLFSAFCMAFSFLVVKVLSILMLTGLLRLNNINHIYSIFNIYYLPGDDSNWTDGSLLVVYGIPYLIFLTVSMYLTGFVVRQRKLNWILRLILAWIAFQFMAYFLSELILAAFFYKGFGIALQWLISNYLLKVGIIVVGVIGIFYWTKRFGLMFLRCCPSRIFIDDPAIMRTWLIWVLLIPLFSGPVYLLLILFFSLKIAIASTFAAALITLPLAFRSIEYLPDVRIYKSKKVVPGLFFTIILMIALGLVVRALIFFV
;
A
#
# COMPACT_ATOMS: atom_id res chain seq x y z
N MET A 1 -36.69 -38.45 -11.88
CA MET A 1 -36.57 -37.72 -10.60
C MET A 1 -35.50 -36.61 -10.60
N THR A 2 -34.83 -36.33 -11.73
CA THR A 2 -33.70 -35.39 -11.83
C THR A 2 -34.06 -33.95 -12.24
N GLU A 3 -35.24 -33.72 -12.83
CA GLU A 3 -35.60 -32.40 -13.40
C GLU A 3 -36.04 -31.34 -12.38
N LYS A 4 -36.49 -31.72 -11.18
CA LYS A 4 -36.93 -30.74 -10.15
C LYS A 4 -35.78 -30.12 -9.34
N ARG A 5 -34.54 -30.61 -9.46
CA ARG A 5 -33.39 -30.11 -8.68
C ARG A 5 -32.69 -28.90 -9.31
N LEU A 6 -32.72 -28.79 -10.64
CA LEU A 6 -32.09 -27.69 -11.37
C LEU A 6 -32.67 -26.29 -11.04
N PRO A 7 -34.01 -26.09 -10.99
CA PRO A 7 -34.57 -24.77 -10.67
C PRO A 7 -34.32 -24.35 -9.20
N TYR A 8 -34.20 -25.33 -8.28
CA TYR A 8 -33.84 -25.05 -6.88
C TYR A 8 -32.37 -24.60 -6.73
N LEU A 9 -31.44 -25.24 -7.46
CA LEU A 9 -30.03 -24.85 -7.47
C LEU A 9 -29.82 -23.47 -8.10
N LEU A 10 -30.51 -23.19 -9.21
CA LEU A 10 -30.48 -21.86 -9.84
C LEU A 10 -31.08 -20.79 -8.92
N GLY A 11 -32.18 -21.09 -8.23
CA GLY A 11 -32.79 -20.20 -7.24
C GLY A 11 -31.84 -19.88 -6.07
N LEU A 12 -31.15 -20.88 -5.52
CA LEU A 12 -30.16 -20.71 -4.46
C LEU A 12 -28.98 -19.83 -4.90
N ILE A 13 -28.46 -20.04 -6.11
CA ILE A 13 -27.35 -19.24 -6.66
C ILE A 13 -27.80 -17.79 -6.88
N ILE A 14 -28.97 -17.58 -7.47
CA ILE A 14 -29.51 -16.23 -7.74
C ILE A 14 -29.77 -15.48 -6.44
N LEU A 15 -30.34 -16.14 -5.42
CA LEU A 15 -30.57 -15.54 -4.10
C LEU A 15 -29.24 -15.14 -3.44
N GLN A 16 -28.24 -16.02 -3.45
CA GLN A 16 -26.90 -15.70 -2.92
C GLN A 16 -26.26 -14.52 -3.65
N ILE A 17 -26.38 -14.45 -4.98
CA ILE A 17 -25.87 -13.32 -5.76
C ILE A 17 -26.61 -12.03 -5.38
N GLN A 18 -27.93 -12.08 -5.22
CA GLN A 18 -28.74 -10.91 -4.87
C GLN A 18 -28.45 -10.42 -3.44
N GLU A 19 -28.31 -11.33 -2.48
CA GLU A 19 -27.89 -11.01 -1.12
C GLU A 19 -26.50 -10.39 -1.09
N THR A 20 -25.56 -10.99 -1.83
CA THR A 20 -24.19 -10.49 -1.97
C THR A 20 -24.16 -9.11 -2.60
N TYR A 21 -24.91 -8.90 -3.70
CA TYR A 21 -25.06 -7.61 -4.35
C TYR A 21 -25.64 -6.55 -3.42
N THR A 22 -26.70 -6.90 -2.68
CA THR A 22 -27.35 -5.99 -1.72
C THR A 22 -26.40 -5.60 -0.59
N TYR A 23 -25.63 -6.58 -0.08
CA TYR A 23 -24.60 -6.35 0.93
C TYR A 23 -23.51 -5.40 0.43
N TYR A 24 -22.90 -5.67 -0.74
CA TYR A 24 -21.87 -4.79 -1.30
C TYR A 24 -22.41 -3.42 -1.68
N ARG A 25 -23.64 -3.33 -2.19
CA ARG A 25 -24.30 -2.06 -2.50
C ARG A 25 -24.44 -1.19 -1.25
N ARG A 26 -24.83 -1.77 -0.10
CA ARG A 26 -24.90 -1.05 1.19
C ARG A 26 -23.53 -0.58 1.67
N LEU A 27 -22.47 -1.33 1.37
CA LEU A 27 -21.11 -0.91 1.71
C LEU A 27 -20.59 0.23 0.82
N VAL A 28 -20.93 0.23 -0.47
CA VAL A 28 -20.51 1.29 -1.40
C VAL A 28 -21.35 2.55 -1.21
N PHE A 29 -22.63 2.39 -0.91
CA PHE A 29 -23.61 3.46 -0.71
C PHE A 29 -24.23 3.35 0.69
N PRO A 30 -23.48 3.72 1.76
CA PRO A 30 -23.97 3.63 3.12
C PRO A 30 -25.14 4.60 3.35
N ALA A 31 -26.12 4.18 4.15
CA ALA A 31 -27.08 5.10 4.72
C ALA A 31 -26.40 5.91 5.84
N VAL A 32 -26.72 7.21 5.92
CA VAL A 32 -26.22 8.06 7.00
C VAL A 32 -27.00 7.75 8.28
N PRO A 33 -26.35 7.33 9.37
CA PRO A 33 -27.04 7.11 10.63
C PRO A 33 -27.57 8.44 11.20
N ALA A 34 -28.73 8.40 11.87
CA ALA A 34 -29.27 9.58 12.53
C ALA A 34 -28.41 10.02 13.73
N GLY A 35 -28.37 11.32 14.02
CA GLY A 35 -27.75 11.88 15.23
C GLY A 35 -26.30 12.36 15.09
N TYR A 36 -25.74 12.40 13.88
CA TYR A 36 -24.40 12.95 13.62
C TYR A 36 -24.47 14.40 13.10
N GLU A 37 -23.36 15.13 13.22
CA GLU A 37 -23.27 16.50 12.71
C GLU A 37 -23.33 16.51 11.17
N LYS A 38 -23.92 17.55 10.55
CA LYS A 38 -23.92 17.74 9.09
C LYS A 38 -22.55 17.64 8.43
N SER A 39 -21.50 18.02 9.16
CA SER A 39 -20.12 17.90 8.69
C SER A 39 -19.68 16.44 8.51
N ASP A 40 -20.20 15.52 9.32
CA ASP A 40 -19.94 14.08 9.25
C ASP A 40 -20.74 13.42 8.13
N GLU A 41 -21.99 13.87 7.93
CA GLU A 41 -22.83 13.43 6.82
C GLU A 41 -22.19 13.72 5.46
N ALA A 42 -21.52 14.87 5.34
CA ALA A 42 -20.81 15.26 4.12
C ALA A 42 -19.66 14.30 3.76
N PHE A 43 -19.05 13.61 4.74
CA PHE A 43 -18.03 12.60 4.49
C PHE A 43 -18.61 11.24 4.09
N LEU A 44 -19.82 10.90 4.56
CA LEU A 44 -20.51 9.66 4.17
C LEU A 44 -21.27 9.77 2.85
N ALA A 45 -21.66 10.98 2.45
CA ALA A 45 -22.28 11.20 1.17
C ALA A 45 -21.36 10.74 0.03
N VAL A 46 -21.93 10.13 -1.02
CA VAL A 46 -21.19 9.60 -2.17
C VAL A 46 -20.19 10.61 -2.76
N PRO A 47 -20.53 11.91 -2.95
CA PRO A 47 -19.57 12.88 -3.45
C PRO A 47 -18.38 13.12 -2.49
N GLY A 48 -18.62 13.04 -1.18
CA GLY A 48 -17.57 13.14 -0.16
C GLY A 48 -16.65 11.92 -0.17
N LEU A 49 -17.23 10.71 -0.15
CA LEU A 49 -16.50 9.45 -0.26
C LEU A 49 -15.65 9.40 -1.53
N PHE A 50 -16.21 9.82 -2.67
CA PHE A 50 -15.49 9.88 -3.94
C PHE A 50 -14.30 10.86 -3.89
N ARG A 51 -14.46 12.05 -3.30
CA ARG A 51 -13.36 13.01 -3.14
C ARG A 51 -12.25 12.48 -2.24
N VAL A 52 -12.62 11.85 -1.12
CA VAL A 52 -11.67 11.21 -0.20
C VAL A 52 -10.95 10.05 -0.89
N MET A 53 -11.66 9.25 -1.68
CA MET A 53 -11.09 8.15 -2.46
C MET A 53 -10.11 8.65 -3.52
N LEU A 54 -10.43 9.70 -4.27
CA LEU A 54 -9.49 10.31 -5.22
C LEU A 54 -8.24 10.82 -4.50
N PHE A 55 -8.42 11.48 -3.35
CA PHE A 55 -7.31 11.97 -2.56
C PHE A 55 -6.46 10.83 -2.01
N SER A 56 -7.08 9.73 -1.60
CA SER A 56 -6.37 8.52 -1.15
C SER A 56 -5.61 7.84 -2.30
N ALA A 57 -6.17 7.81 -3.52
CA ALA A 57 -5.49 7.31 -4.71
C ALA A 57 -4.26 8.16 -5.06
N PHE A 58 -4.38 9.49 -4.94
CA PHE A 58 -3.23 10.39 -5.01
C PHE A 58 -2.18 10.06 -3.94
N CYS A 59 -2.58 9.91 -2.67
CA CYS A 59 -1.66 9.57 -1.58
C CYS A 59 -0.94 8.24 -1.83
N MET A 60 -1.65 7.24 -2.35
CA MET A 60 -1.11 5.94 -2.72
C MET A 60 -0.03 6.09 -3.81
N ALA A 61 -0.34 6.79 -4.90
CA ALA A 61 0.57 7.02 -6.01
C ALA A 61 1.80 7.85 -5.59
N PHE A 62 1.58 8.93 -4.85
CA PHE A 62 2.63 9.75 -4.26
C PHE A 62 3.55 8.91 -3.36
N SER A 63 2.98 8.09 -2.48
CA SER A 63 3.74 7.24 -1.56
C SER A 63 4.59 6.21 -2.30
N PHE A 64 4.06 5.60 -3.36
CA PHE A 64 4.84 4.69 -4.22
C PHE A 64 6.08 5.39 -4.81
N LEU A 65 5.89 6.59 -5.36
CA LEU A 65 6.99 7.37 -5.94
C LEU A 65 8.02 7.75 -4.88
N VAL A 66 7.58 8.19 -3.70
CA VAL A 66 8.47 8.50 -2.57
C VAL A 66 9.30 7.29 -2.17
N VAL A 67 8.68 6.13 -1.96
CA VAL A 67 9.40 4.89 -1.60
C VAL A 67 10.37 4.49 -2.71
N LYS A 68 9.98 4.64 -3.98
CA LYS A 68 10.87 4.32 -5.11
C LYS A 68 12.08 5.24 -5.16
N VAL A 69 11.89 6.56 -5.05
CA VAL A 69 12.99 7.53 -5.02
C VAL A 69 13.92 7.25 -3.83
N LEU A 70 13.37 6.99 -2.65
CA LEU A 70 14.16 6.63 -1.47
C LEU A 70 14.94 5.33 -1.67
N SER A 71 14.36 4.31 -2.33
CA SER A 71 15.06 3.06 -2.65
C SER A 71 16.28 3.29 -3.52
N ILE A 72 16.16 4.16 -4.53
CA ILE A 72 17.26 4.48 -5.43
C ILE A 72 18.30 5.33 -4.72
N LEU A 73 17.90 6.36 -3.98
CA LEU A 73 18.83 7.20 -3.21
C LEU A 73 19.65 6.38 -2.20
N MET A 74 19.00 5.48 -1.48
CA MET A 74 19.69 4.62 -0.51
C MET A 74 20.63 3.64 -1.20
N LEU A 75 20.19 3.00 -2.29
CA LEU A 75 21.03 2.07 -3.06
C LEU A 75 22.25 2.78 -3.65
N THR A 76 22.06 3.93 -4.31
CA THR A 76 23.14 4.80 -4.81
C THR A 76 24.10 5.19 -3.69
N GLY A 77 23.59 5.59 -2.53
CA GLY A 77 24.41 5.93 -1.36
C GLY A 77 25.29 4.78 -0.91
N LEU A 78 24.71 3.58 -0.77
CA LEU A 78 25.47 2.37 -0.38
C LEU A 78 26.46 1.94 -1.45
N LEU A 79 26.11 2.02 -2.74
CA LEU A 79 27.03 1.71 -3.84
C LEU A 79 28.24 2.65 -3.83
N ARG A 80 28.04 3.95 -3.61
CA ARG A 80 29.13 4.92 -3.48
C ARG A 80 30.03 4.63 -2.29
N LEU A 81 29.45 4.27 -1.14
CA LEU A 81 30.22 3.92 0.06
C LEU A 81 31.10 2.66 -0.13
N ASN A 82 30.71 1.79 -1.06
CA ASN A 82 31.45 0.56 -1.40
C ASN A 82 32.30 0.71 -2.68
N ASN A 83 32.49 1.94 -3.20
CA ASN A 83 33.26 2.22 -4.42
C ASN A 83 32.81 1.41 -5.64
N ILE A 84 31.51 1.16 -5.78
CA ILE A 84 30.93 0.49 -6.95
C ILE A 84 30.48 1.57 -7.95
N ASN A 85 30.99 1.48 -9.18
CA ASN A 85 30.67 2.36 -10.29
C ASN A 85 29.25 2.08 -10.81
N HIS A 86 28.45 3.13 -10.85
CA HIS A 86 27.08 3.07 -11.31
C HIS A 86 26.62 4.43 -11.86
N ILE A 87 25.67 4.36 -12.78
CA ILE A 87 24.89 5.51 -13.25
C ILE A 87 23.49 5.36 -12.65
N TYR A 88 22.97 6.42 -12.04
CA TYR A 88 21.64 6.41 -11.46
C TYR A 88 20.74 7.40 -12.20
N SER A 89 19.48 7.00 -12.37
CA SER A 89 18.36 7.88 -12.64
C SER A 89 17.50 7.98 -11.39
N ILE A 90 16.44 8.78 -11.43
CA ILE A 90 15.49 8.89 -10.31
C ILE A 90 14.77 7.56 -10.02
N PHE A 91 14.70 6.67 -11.02
CA PHE A 91 13.90 5.45 -10.94
C PHE A 91 14.67 4.15 -11.20
N ASN A 92 15.91 4.24 -11.67
CA ASN A 92 16.71 3.07 -12.02
C ASN A 92 18.19 3.28 -11.69
N ILE A 93 18.92 2.18 -11.54
CA ILE A 93 20.38 2.18 -11.42
C ILE A 93 20.93 1.24 -12.49
N TYR A 94 21.95 1.71 -13.20
CA TYR A 94 22.72 0.96 -14.18
C TYR A 94 24.13 0.76 -13.64
N TYR A 95 24.56 -0.50 -13.56
CA TYR A 95 25.90 -0.86 -13.11
C TYR A 95 26.88 -0.74 -14.28
N LEU A 96 28.06 -0.18 -14.04
CA LEU A 96 29.12 -0.09 -15.02
C LEU A 96 30.05 -1.30 -14.92
N PRO A 97 30.68 -1.76 -16.03
CA PRO A 97 31.64 -2.86 -15.98
C PRO A 97 32.92 -2.44 -15.25
N GLY A 98 33.58 -3.40 -14.57
CA GLY A 98 34.93 -3.23 -14.01
C GLY A 98 35.05 -3.29 -12.48
N ASP A 99 33.99 -3.60 -11.73
CA ASP A 99 34.00 -3.59 -10.26
C ASP A 99 33.99 -4.97 -9.59
N ASP A 100 34.28 -6.04 -10.32
CA ASP A 100 34.18 -7.41 -9.79
C ASP A 100 35.06 -7.62 -8.54
N SER A 101 36.19 -6.91 -8.43
CA SER A 101 37.06 -6.94 -7.24
C SER A 101 36.54 -6.17 -6.03
N ASN A 102 35.58 -5.25 -6.22
CA ASN A 102 35.00 -4.41 -5.15
C ASN A 102 33.77 -5.07 -4.51
N TRP A 103 33.22 -6.10 -5.16
CA TRP A 103 32.17 -6.93 -4.60
C TRP A 103 32.76 -7.95 -3.64
N THR A 104 32.57 -7.72 -2.34
CA THR A 104 32.82 -8.68 -1.27
C THR A 104 31.48 -9.23 -0.80
N ASP A 105 31.48 -10.40 -0.16
CA ASP A 105 30.27 -10.97 0.44
C ASP A 105 29.60 -9.97 1.40
N GLY A 106 30.41 -9.24 2.16
CA GLY A 106 29.93 -8.18 3.05
C GLY A 106 29.28 -7.01 2.31
N SER A 107 29.90 -6.50 1.25
CA SER A 107 29.33 -5.38 0.48
C SER A 107 28.05 -5.80 -0.26
N LEU A 108 27.95 -7.03 -0.76
CA LEU A 108 26.72 -7.58 -1.34
C LEU A 108 25.58 -7.61 -0.33
N LEU A 109 25.82 -8.12 0.87
CA LEU A 109 24.81 -8.18 1.94
C LEU A 109 24.38 -6.79 2.42
N VAL A 110 25.32 -5.86 2.54
CA VAL A 110 25.04 -4.48 2.94
C VAL A 110 24.21 -3.76 1.89
N VAL A 111 24.65 -3.79 0.63
CA VAL A 111 24.02 -3.06 -0.48
C VAL A 111 22.64 -3.62 -0.81
N TYR A 112 22.49 -4.95 -0.85
CA TYR A 112 21.25 -5.60 -1.27
C TYR A 112 20.38 -6.12 -0.12
N GLY A 113 20.85 -6.09 1.13
CA GLY A 113 20.07 -6.56 2.29
C GLY A 113 19.54 -5.40 3.13
N ILE A 114 20.42 -4.50 3.56
CA ILE A 114 20.10 -3.46 4.55
C ILE A 114 18.98 -2.52 4.10
N PRO A 115 18.92 -1.99 2.86
CA PRO A 115 17.84 -1.09 2.44
C PRO A 115 16.44 -1.62 2.70
N TYR A 116 16.24 -2.90 2.39
CA TYR A 116 14.94 -3.54 2.55
C TYR A 116 14.59 -3.71 4.04
N LEU A 117 15.55 -4.08 4.89
CA LEU A 117 15.35 -4.15 6.34
C LEU A 117 15.07 -2.77 6.96
N ILE A 118 15.73 -1.72 6.47
CA ILE A 118 15.41 -0.35 6.90
C ILE A 118 13.98 0.00 6.52
N PHE A 119 13.53 -0.31 5.30
CA PHE A 119 12.15 -0.05 4.88
C PHE A 119 11.13 -0.82 5.71
N LEU A 120 11.39 -2.08 6.05
CA LEU A 120 10.55 -2.84 6.97
C LEU A 120 10.48 -2.15 8.35
N THR A 121 11.62 -1.75 8.89
CA THR A 121 11.72 -1.12 10.22
C THR A 121 11.01 0.24 10.24
N VAL A 122 11.24 1.08 9.23
CA VAL A 122 10.61 2.39 9.06
C VAL A 122 9.10 2.23 8.86
N SER A 123 8.65 1.25 8.10
CA SER A 123 7.23 0.92 7.96
C SER A 123 6.61 0.60 9.33
N MET A 124 7.24 -0.29 10.10
CA MET A 124 6.73 -0.67 11.42
C MET A 124 6.70 0.51 12.39
N TYR A 125 7.75 1.33 12.37
CA TYR A 125 7.83 2.55 13.18
C TYR A 125 6.75 3.55 12.80
N LEU A 126 6.59 3.85 11.51
CA LEU A 126 5.59 4.80 11.00
C LEU A 126 4.17 4.35 11.31
N THR A 127 3.84 3.07 11.13
CA THR A 127 2.51 2.58 11.50
C THR A 127 2.27 2.67 13.01
N GLY A 128 3.26 2.36 13.84
CA GLY A 128 3.16 2.60 15.29
C GLY A 128 2.97 4.07 15.65
N PHE A 129 3.69 4.97 14.97
CA PHE A 129 3.61 6.41 15.14
C PHE A 129 2.24 6.97 14.71
N VAL A 130 1.76 6.66 13.51
CA VAL A 130 0.46 7.11 12.98
C VAL A 130 -0.69 6.64 13.88
N VAL A 131 -0.62 5.40 14.38
CA VAL A 131 -1.62 4.86 15.29
C VAL A 131 -1.64 5.62 16.62
N ARG A 132 -0.48 6.02 17.16
CA ARG A 132 -0.39 6.68 18.48
C ARG A 132 -0.60 8.19 18.43
N GLN A 133 -0.27 8.85 17.32
CA GLN A 133 -0.24 10.31 17.26
C GLN A 133 -1.62 10.96 17.15
N ARG A 134 -1.94 11.77 18.16
CA ARG A 134 -3.27 12.39 18.32
C ARG A 134 -3.42 13.73 17.62
N LYS A 135 -2.33 14.49 17.52
CA LYS A 135 -2.34 15.89 17.06
C LYS A 135 -2.25 16.03 15.54
N LEU A 136 -1.96 14.95 14.83
CA LEU A 136 -1.82 14.97 13.37
C LEU A 136 -3.18 15.08 12.69
N ASN A 137 -3.27 15.97 11.70
CA ASN A 137 -4.42 16.09 10.81
C ASN A 137 -4.65 14.77 10.07
N TRP A 138 -5.91 14.37 9.87
CA TRP A 138 -6.29 13.16 9.17
C TRP A 138 -5.66 13.04 7.77
N ILE A 139 -5.48 14.16 7.06
CA ILE A 139 -4.80 14.21 5.75
C ILE A 139 -3.35 13.72 5.87
N LEU A 140 -2.59 14.26 6.83
CA LEU A 140 -1.20 13.87 7.05
C LEU A 140 -1.10 12.43 7.54
N ARG A 141 -2.04 11.99 8.41
CA ARG A 141 -2.13 10.59 8.84
C ARG A 141 -2.32 9.66 7.64
N LEU A 142 -3.20 10.03 6.70
CA LEU A 142 -3.46 9.24 5.50
C LEU A 142 -2.23 9.14 4.58
N ILE A 143 -1.50 10.25 4.37
CA ILE A 143 -0.25 10.24 3.60
C ILE A 143 0.79 9.32 4.27
N LEU A 144 1.02 9.50 5.57
CA LEU A 144 1.98 8.67 6.32
C LEU A 144 1.55 7.20 6.36
N ALA A 145 0.25 6.92 6.43
CA ALA A 145 -0.30 5.58 6.37
C ALA A 145 0.01 4.90 5.03
N TRP A 146 -0.16 5.61 3.92
CA TRP A 146 0.21 5.09 2.59
C TRP A 146 1.72 4.92 2.43
N ILE A 147 2.55 5.84 2.94
CA ILE A 147 4.02 5.69 2.93
C ILE A 147 4.43 4.45 3.71
N ALA A 148 3.93 4.27 4.93
CA ALA A 148 4.21 3.11 5.75
C ALA A 148 3.78 1.80 5.06
N PHE A 149 2.58 1.80 4.47
CA PHE A 149 2.07 0.66 3.72
C PHE A 149 2.93 0.34 2.50
N GLN A 150 3.34 1.34 1.73
CA GLN A 150 4.19 1.15 0.55
C GLN A 150 5.59 0.66 0.90
N PHE A 151 6.19 1.10 2.01
CA PHE A 151 7.47 0.53 2.47
C PHE A 151 7.35 -0.97 2.77
N MET A 152 6.27 -1.38 3.43
CA MET A 152 6.00 -2.80 3.72
C MET A 152 5.76 -3.59 2.43
N ALA A 153 4.91 -3.08 1.56
CA ALA A 153 4.60 -3.72 0.28
C ALA A 153 5.84 -3.84 -0.60
N TYR A 154 6.72 -2.84 -0.59
CA TYR A 154 8.01 -2.87 -1.29
C TYR A 154 8.94 -3.94 -0.72
N PHE A 155 9.13 -3.99 0.60
CA PHE A 155 9.90 -5.07 1.24
C PHE A 155 9.34 -6.46 0.90
N LEU A 156 8.02 -6.64 1.03
CA LEU A 156 7.35 -7.90 0.73
C LEU A 156 7.52 -8.29 -0.75
N SER A 157 7.41 -7.32 -1.66
CA SER A 157 7.61 -7.56 -3.09
C SER A 157 9.03 -8.04 -3.40
N GLU A 158 10.04 -7.47 -2.76
CA GLU A 158 11.44 -7.81 -2.99
C GLU A 158 11.82 -9.13 -2.32
N LEU A 159 11.22 -9.43 -1.16
CA LEU A 159 11.30 -10.74 -0.51
C LEU A 159 10.69 -11.85 -1.39
N ILE A 160 9.54 -11.59 -2.03
CA ILE A 160 8.92 -12.55 -2.95
C ILE A 160 9.78 -12.69 -4.22
N LEU A 161 10.24 -11.58 -4.81
CA LEU A 161 11.09 -11.60 -5.99
C LEU A 161 12.39 -12.37 -5.73
N ALA A 162 12.95 -12.28 -4.53
CA ALA A 162 14.14 -13.03 -4.12
C ALA A 162 13.98 -14.56 -4.17
N ALA A 163 12.74 -15.07 -4.10
CA ALA A 163 12.47 -16.51 -4.27
C ALA A 163 12.71 -16.97 -5.71
N PHE A 164 12.41 -16.11 -6.68
CA PHE A 164 12.33 -16.47 -8.11
C PHE A 164 13.44 -15.87 -8.96
N PHE A 165 13.99 -14.73 -8.59
CA PHE A 165 14.93 -13.96 -9.39
C PHE A 165 16.19 -13.60 -8.60
N TYR A 166 17.35 -13.71 -9.25
CA TYR A 166 18.61 -13.20 -8.74
C TYR A 166 18.70 -11.68 -8.99
N LYS A 167 17.91 -10.91 -8.23
CA LYS A 167 17.85 -9.45 -8.31
C LYS A 167 17.48 -8.85 -6.96
N GLY A 168 17.99 -7.66 -6.67
CA GLY A 168 17.64 -6.92 -5.44
C GLY A 168 17.96 -7.75 -4.19
N PHE A 169 17.00 -7.90 -3.29
CA PHE A 169 17.15 -8.73 -2.08
C PHE A 169 17.51 -10.19 -2.38
N GLY A 170 17.17 -10.71 -3.58
CA GLY A 170 17.55 -12.04 -4.03
C GLY A 170 19.05 -12.24 -4.19
N ILE A 171 19.80 -11.18 -4.50
CA ILE A 171 21.25 -11.23 -4.57
C ILE A 171 21.82 -11.48 -3.17
N ALA A 172 21.41 -10.68 -2.18
CA ALA A 172 21.84 -10.88 -0.79
C ALA A 172 21.49 -12.27 -0.26
N LEU A 173 20.25 -12.74 -0.47
CA LEU A 173 19.81 -14.04 0.01
C LEU A 173 20.55 -15.21 -0.63
N GLN A 174 20.80 -15.16 -1.94
CA GLN A 174 21.49 -16.24 -2.65
C GLN A 174 22.95 -16.38 -2.19
N TRP A 175 23.59 -15.26 -1.83
CA TRP A 175 24.95 -15.26 -1.28
C TRP A 175 25.00 -15.69 0.19
N LEU A 176 24.04 -15.27 1.01
CA LEU A 176 23.98 -15.72 2.41
C LEU A 176 23.67 -17.22 2.50
N ILE A 177 22.82 -17.72 1.58
CA ILE A 177 22.23 -19.06 1.64
C ILE A 177 22.19 -19.65 0.24
N SER A 178 23.11 -20.57 -0.02
CA SER A 178 23.15 -21.34 -1.27
C SER A 178 22.01 -22.37 -1.36
N ASN A 179 21.48 -22.84 -0.22
CA ASN A 179 20.42 -23.84 -0.19
C ASN A 179 19.03 -23.23 -0.50
N TYR A 180 18.46 -23.64 -1.63
CA TYR A 180 17.15 -23.14 -2.09
C TYR A 180 16.02 -23.37 -1.09
N LEU A 181 15.97 -24.53 -0.42
CA LEU A 181 14.91 -24.85 0.54
C LEU A 181 15.00 -23.96 1.79
N LEU A 182 16.21 -23.71 2.30
CA LEU A 182 16.43 -22.81 3.43
C LEU A 182 16.01 -21.36 3.07
N LYS A 183 16.32 -20.92 1.85
CA LYS A 183 15.90 -19.61 1.32
C LYS A 183 14.38 -19.48 1.28
N VAL A 184 13.67 -20.48 0.73
CA VAL A 184 12.20 -20.49 0.69
C VAL A 184 11.64 -20.50 2.12
N GLY A 185 12.23 -21.27 3.03
CA GLY A 185 11.85 -21.29 4.45
C GLY A 185 11.90 -19.89 5.09
N ILE A 186 12.99 -19.13 4.88
CA ILE A 186 13.13 -17.77 5.41
C ILE A 186 12.11 -16.81 4.80
N ILE A 187 11.86 -16.91 3.49
CA ILE A 187 10.86 -16.09 2.81
C ILE A 187 9.48 -16.36 3.40
N VAL A 188 9.10 -17.63 3.58
CA VAL A 188 7.83 -18.01 4.21
C VAL A 188 7.73 -17.46 5.63
N VAL A 189 8.78 -17.60 6.45
CA VAL A 189 8.80 -17.05 7.81
C VAL A 189 8.67 -15.52 7.81
N GLY A 190 9.37 -14.82 6.92
CA GLY A 190 9.27 -13.36 6.78
C GLY A 190 7.87 -12.91 6.37
N VAL A 191 7.27 -13.61 5.40
CA VAL A 191 5.89 -13.39 4.95
C VAL A 191 4.90 -13.62 6.11
N ILE A 192 5.05 -14.69 6.89
CA ILE A 192 4.23 -14.97 8.08
C ILE A 192 4.40 -13.87 9.14
N GLY A 193 5.63 -13.40 9.37
CA GLY A 193 5.91 -12.30 10.30
C GLY A 193 5.19 -11.01 9.90
N ILE A 194 5.20 -10.68 8.61
CA ILE A 194 4.44 -9.55 8.05
C ILE A 194 2.94 -9.78 8.20
N PHE A 195 2.47 -11.01 7.94
CA PHE A 195 1.06 -11.37 8.10
C PHE A 195 0.56 -11.13 9.53
N TYR A 196 1.34 -11.45 10.55
CA TYR A 196 0.97 -11.14 11.93
C TYR A 196 0.81 -9.62 12.16
N TRP A 197 1.61 -8.84 11.45
CA TRP A 197 1.60 -7.38 11.54
C TRP A 197 0.50 -6.70 10.72
N THR A 198 -0.09 -7.37 9.72
CA THR A 198 -1.14 -6.81 8.84
C THR A 198 -2.34 -6.22 9.58
N LYS A 199 -2.71 -6.80 10.73
CA LYS A 199 -3.79 -6.30 11.60
C LYS A 199 -3.58 -4.83 12.01
N ARG A 200 -2.33 -4.42 12.23
CA ARG A 200 -1.99 -3.04 12.62
C ARG A 200 -2.18 -2.05 11.48
N PHE A 201 -2.03 -2.48 10.22
CA PHE A 201 -2.28 -1.62 9.07
C PHE A 201 -3.76 -1.31 8.90
N GLY A 202 -4.65 -2.30 9.04
CA GLY A 202 -6.10 -2.05 9.01
C GLY A 202 -6.52 -1.03 10.06
N LEU A 203 -6.03 -1.19 11.30
CA LEU A 203 -6.23 -0.24 12.39
C LEU A 203 -5.65 1.16 12.09
N MET A 204 -4.49 1.23 11.44
CA MET A 204 -3.89 2.50 11.02
C MET A 204 -4.77 3.25 10.04
N PHE A 205 -5.29 2.58 9.00
CA PHE A 205 -6.20 3.21 8.03
C PHE A 205 -7.54 3.60 8.66
N LEU A 206 -8.07 2.83 9.61
CA LEU A 206 -9.25 3.21 10.38
C LEU A 206 -9.01 4.45 11.25
N ARG A 207 -7.83 4.60 11.86
CA ARG A 207 -7.45 5.80 12.61
C ARG A 207 -7.18 7.03 11.74
N CYS A 208 -7.08 6.86 10.43
CA CYS A 208 -7.01 7.97 9.49
C CYS A 208 -8.37 8.61 9.21
N CYS A 209 -9.48 8.06 9.73
CA CYS A 209 -10.78 8.67 9.53
C CYS A 209 -10.86 10.08 10.17
N PRO A 210 -11.61 10.99 9.54
CA PRO A 210 -11.78 12.36 10.02
C PRO A 210 -12.79 12.46 11.17
N SER A 211 -13.65 11.45 11.34
CA SER A 211 -14.80 11.49 12.24
C SER A 211 -15.16 10.15 12.84
N ARG A 212 -15.84 10.20 14.01
CA ARG A 212 -16.30 9.06 14.81
C ARG A 212 -17.34 8.19 14.14
N ILE A 213 -18.11 8.78 13.24
CA ILE A 213 -19.12 8.09 12.45
C ILE A 213 -18.59 6.84 11.72
N PHE A 214 -17.30 6.84 11.36
CA PHE A 214 -16.66 5.72 10.65
C PHE A 214 -16.25 4.55 11.56
N ILE A 215 -16.39 4.69 12.87
CA ILE A 215 -15.95 3.70 13.87
C ILE A 215 -17.10 3.20 14.74
N ASP A 216 -18.17 3.97 14.89
CA ASP A 216 -19.28 3.52 15.73
C ASP A 216 -20.12 2.39 15.07
N ASP A 217 -20.04 2.22 13.74
CA ASP A 217 -20.74 1.15 12.99
C ASP A 217 -19.76 0.29 12.16
N PRO A 218 -19.72 -1.05 12.35
CA PRO A 218 -18.89 -1.96 11.55
C PRO A 218 -19.13 -1.91 10.04
N ALA A 219 -20.36 -1.65 9.59
CA ALA A 219 -20.67 -1.50 8.17
C ALA A 219 -19.98 -0.25 7.61
N ILE A 220 -20.01 0.85 8.34
CA ILE A 220 -19.37 2.11 7.95
C ILE A 220 -17.84 2.02 8.04
N MET A 221 -17.29 1.29 9.01
CA MET A 221 -15.86 0.96 9.04
C MET A 221 -15.41 0.25 7.76
N ARG A 222 -16.20 -0.74 7.30
CA ARG A 222 -15.94 -1.47 6.05
C ARG A 222 -16.03 -0.53 4.85
N THR A 223 -17.03 0.35 4.81
CA THR A 223 -17.14 1.39 3.79
C THR A 223 -15.88 2.26 3.74
N TRP A 224 -15.41 2.75 4.90
CA TRP A 224 -14.19 3.56 4.97
C TRP A 224 -12.99 2.83 4.38
N LEU A 225 -12.75 1.58 4.79
CA LEU A 225 -11.65 0.78 4.25
C LEU A 225 -11.81 0.50 2.75
N ILE A 226 -13.03 0.31 2.26
CA ILE A 226 -13.26 0.13 0.82
C ILE A 226 -12.85 1.39 0.05
N TRP A 227 -13.34 2.56 0.44
CA TRP A 227 -13.11 3.80 -0.29
C TRP A 227 -11.71 4.40 -0.07
N VAL A 228 -11.08 4.12 1.07
CA VAL A 228 -9.78 4.72 1.43
C VAL A 228 -8.61 3.77 1.23
N LEU A 229 -8.80 2.46 1.30
CA LEU A 229 -7.73 1.47 1.12
C LEU A 229 -7.94 0.63 -0.14
N LEU A 230 -9.08 -0.06 -0.28
CA LEU A 230 -9.30 -1.03 -1.36
C LEU A 230 -9.35 -0.38 -2.74
N ILE A 231 -10.28 0.55 -2.98
CA ILE A 231 -10.43 1.19 -4.30
C ILE A 231 -9.16 1.95 -4.69
N PRO A 232 -8.55 2.78 -3.82
CA PRO A 232 -7.27 3.44 -4.09
C PRO A 232 -6.13 2.47 -4.41
N LEU A 233 -6.14 1.26 -3.86
CA LEU A 233 -5.14 0.24 -4.19
C LEU A 233 -5.21 -0.17 -5.66
N PHE A 234 -6.39 -0.11 -6.31
CA PHE A 234 -6.54 -0.37 -7.74
C PHE A 234 -6.39 0.91 -8.59
N SER A 235 -7.01 2.02 -8.18
CA SER A 235 -7.00 3.25 -8.98
C SER A 235 -5.65 3.96 -8.96
N GLY A 236 -4.88 3.86 -7.86
CA GLY A 236 -3.53 4.40 -7.76
C GLY A 236 -2.56 3.80 -8.79
N PRO A 237 -2.41 2.47 -8.89
CA PRO A 237 -1.59 1.82 -9.91
C PRO A 237 -2.05 2.11 -11.32
N VAL A 238 -3.36 2.16 -11.59
CA VAL A 238 -3.88 2.55 -12.91
C VAL A 238 -3.41 3.97 -13.26
N TYR A 239 -3.53 4.91 -12.33
CA TYR A 239 -3.01 6.26 -12.52
C TYR A 239 -1.49 6.29 -12.72
N LEU A 240 -0.72 5.52 -11.93
CA LEU A 240 0.73 5.39 -12.10
C LEU A 240 1.11 4.82 -13.47
N LEU A 241 0.38 3.82 -13.98
CA LEU A 241 0.62 3.24 -15.30
C LEU A 241 0.37 4.23 -16.45
N LEU A 242 -0.52 5.21 -16.27
CA LEU A 242 -0.77 6.26 -17.25
C LEU A 242 0.36 7.31 -17.31
N ILE A 243 1.13 7.46 -16.23
CA ILE A 243 2.20 8.46 -16.14
C ILE A 243 3.63 7.86 -16.25
N LEU A 244 3.82 6.57 -15.96
CA LEU A 244 5.14 5.92 -15.92
C LEU A 244 5.49 5.10 -17.18
N PHE A 245 6.79 5.01 -17.48
CA PHE A 245 7.36 4.29 -18.62
C PHE A 245 7.41 2.77 -18.41
N PHE A 246 7.69 2.01 -19.49
CA PHE A 246 7.67 0.54 -19.51
C PHE A 246 8.54 -0.13 -18.44
N SER A 247 9.69 0.46 -18.08
CA SER A 247 10.67 -0.10 -17.15
C SER A 247 10.18 -0.22 -15.71
N LEU A 248 9.20 0.59 -15.28
CA LEU A 248 8.68 0.56 -13.91
C LEU A 248 7.48 -0.36 -13.72
N LYS A 249 6.93 -0.94 -14.80
CA LYS A 249 5.73 -1.79 -14.76
C LYS A 249 5.91 -3.01 -13.87
N ILE A 250 7.10 -3.63 -13.88
CA ILE A 250 7.40 -4.81 -13.04
C ILE A 250 7.41 -4.44 -11.55
N ALA A 251 8.01 -3.30 -11.20
CA ALA A 251 8.05 -2.82 -9.82
C ALA A 251 6.64 -2.48 -9.31
N ILE A 252 5.81 -1.83 -10.15
CA ILE A 252 4.41 -1.52 -9.83
C ILE A 252 3.61 -2.82 -9.67
N ALA A 253 3.74 -3.76 -10.60
CA ALA A 253 2.99 -5.01 -10.57
C ALA A 253 3.34 -5.88 -9.35
N SER A 254 4.63 -5.99 -9.02
CA SER A 254 5.10 -6.76 -7.86
C SER A 254 4.69 -6.13 -6.53
N THR A 255 4.82 -4.81 -6.38
CA THR A 255 4.32 -4.11 -5.17
C THR A 255 2.80 -4.17 -5.04
N PHE A 256 2.07 -4.06 -6.16
CA PHE A 256 0.63 -4.23 -6.17
C PHE A 256 0.21 -5.65 -5.77
N ALA A 257 0.85 -6.68 -6.33
CA ALA A 257 0.60 -8.07 -5.94
C ALA A 257 0.90 -8.32 -4.46
N ALA A 258 2.02 -7.80 -3.95
CA ALA A 258 2.35 -7.86 -2.53
C ALA A 258 1.30 -7.16 -1.65
N ALA A 259 0.81 -5.99 -2.07
CA ALA A 259 -0.24 -5.26 -1.37
C ALA A 259 -1.58 -6.03 -1.35
N LEU A 260 -1.95 -6.70 -2.45
CA LEU A 260 -3.16 -7.53 -2.51
C LEU A 260 -3.13 -8.68 -1.50
N ILE A 261 -1.97 -9.29 -1.28
CA ILE A 261 -1.80 -10.38 -0.29
C ILE A 261 -2.11 -9.87 1.13
N THR A 262 -1.80 -8.60 1.43
CA THR A 262 -2.05 -8.01 2.75
C THR A 262 -3.51 -7.59 2.99
N LEU A 263 -4.32 -7.51 1.92
CA LEU A 263 -5.63 -6.88 1.95
C LEU A 263 -6.72 -7.66 2.72
N PRO A 264 -6.90 -8.99 2.52
CA PRO A 264 -7.95 -9.75 3.22
C PRO A 264 -7.86 -9.65 4.75
N LEU A 265 -6.65 -9.45 5.27
CA LEU A 265 -6.37 -9.40 6.70
C LEU A 265 -6.58 -8.00 7.30
N ALA A 266 -6.40 -6.95 6.50
CA ALA A 266 -6.79 -5.59 6.89
C ALA A 266 -8.30 -5.52 7.17
N PHE A 267 -9.13 -6.24 6.38
CA PHE A 267 -10.58 -6.31 6.61
C PHE A 267 -10.96 -7.15 7.84
N ARG A 268 -10.23 -8.23 8.12
CA ARG A 268 -10.42 -9.02 9.36
C ARG A 268 -10.06 -8.25 10.63
N SER A 269 -9.25 -7.19 10.53
CA SER A 269 -8.88 -6.37 11.70
C SER A 269 -10.07 -5.64 12.35
N ILE A 270 -11.17 -5.47 11.63
CA ILE A 270 -12.40 -4.80 12.10
C ILE A 270 -13.02 -5.53 13.31
N GLU A 271 -12.89 -6.86 13.37
CA GLU A 271 -13.49 -7.71 14.42
C GLU A 271 -12.82 -7.56 15.79
N TYR A 272 -11.64 -6.94 15.85
CA TYR A 272 -10.79 -6.89 17.06
C TYR A 272 -10.64 -5.48 17.65
N LEU A 273 -11.62 -4.60 17.43
CA LEU A 273 -11.56 -3.18 17.80
C LEU A 273 -12.52 -2.82 18.96
N PRO A 274 -12.19 -3.14 20.22
CA PRO A 274 -13.01 -2.66 21.32
C PRO A 274 -12.82 -1.16 21.64
N ASP A 275 -11.78 -0.47 21.15
CA ASP A 275 -11.50 0.92 21.56
C ASP A 275 -10.69 1.77 20.54
N VAL A 276 -11.18 1.96 19.31
CA VAL A 276 -10.57 2.98 18.43
C VAL A 276 -11.06 4.37 18.81
N ARG A 277 -10.29 5.03 19.69
CA ARG A 277 -10.51 6.45 19.97
C ARG A 277 -10.05 7.29 18.79
N ILE A 278 -10.98 8.03 18.16
CA ILE A 278 -10.65 9.01 17.12
C ILE A 278 -10.30 10.33 17.76
N TYR A 279 -9.23 10.92 17.24
CA TYR A 279 -8.73 12.20 17.71
C TYR A 279 -9.40 13.34 16.93
N LYS A 280 -9.78 14.40 17.66
CA LYS A 280 -10.35 15.62 17.08
C LYS A 280 -9.45 16.12 15.96
N SER A 281 -10.00 16.19 14.76
CA SER A 281 -9.32 16.58 13.53
C SER A 281 -10.18 17.63 12.82
N LYS A 282 -9.55 18.49 12.02
CA LYS A 282 -10.29 19.41 11.14
C LYS A 282 -11.05 18.57 10.11
N LYS A 283 -12.38 18.61 10.16
CA LYS A 283 -13.31 17.89 9.27
C LYS A 283 -13.40 18.60 7.90
N VAL A 284 -12.29 18.64 7.16
CA VAL A 284 -12.23 19.27 5.82
C VAL A 284 -12.17 18.17 4.77
N VAL A 285 -13.20 18.07 3.91
CA VAL A 285 -13.19 17.18 2.75
C VAL A 285 -12.27 17.79 1.69
N PRO A 286 -11.34 17.03 1.07
CA PRO A 286 -10.50 17.55 0.00
C PRO A 286 -11.37 18.05 -1.17
N GLY A 287 -11.04 19.22 -1.71
CA GLY A 287 -11.72 19.73 -2.90
C GLY A 287 -11.45 18.82 -4.10
N LEU A 288 -12.47 18.61 -4.94
CA LEU A 288 -12.32 17.81 -6.17
C LEU A 288 -11.25 18.41 -7.08
N PHE A 289 -11.37 19.70 -7.41
CA PHE A 289 -10.41 20.42 -8.26
C PHE A 289 -9.02 20.44 -7.64
N PHE A 290 -8.92 20.67 -6.33
CA PHE A 290 -7.65 20.61 -5.62
C PHE A 290 -6.94 19.25 -5.80
N THR A 291 -7.69 18.16 -5.64
CA THR A 291 -7.16 16.80 -5.78
C THR A 291 -6.76 16.48 -7.22
N ILE A 292 -7.57 16.88 -8.20
CA ILE A 292 -7.26 16.71 -9.63
C ILE A 292 -6.00 17.49 -10.00
N ILE A 293 -5.86 18.73 -9.54
CA ILE A 293 -4.67 19.56 -9.76
C ILE A 293 -3.44 18.87 -9.17
N LEU A 294 -3.52 18.32 -7.95
CA LEU A 294 -2.41 17.55 -7.36
C LEU A 294 -2.03 16.33 -8.19
N MET A 295 -2.99 15.57 -8.71
CA MET A 295 -2.72 14.44 -9.60
C MET A 295 -2.09 14.90 -10.92
N ILE A 296 -2.57 15.97 -11.53
CA ILE A 296 -1.95 16.50 -12.76
C ILE A 296 -0.52 16.98 -12.47
N ALA A 297 -0.33 17.73 -11.38
CA ALA A 297 0.99 18.24 -10.98
C ALA A 297 1.97 17.11 -10.71
N LEU A 298 1.56 16.04 -10.01
CA LEU A 298 2.38 14.86 -9.78
C LEU A 298 2.78 14.18 -11.10
N GLY A 299 1.84 14.05 -12.03
CA GLY A 299 2.11 13.48 -13.36
C GLY A 299 3.08 14.32 -14.18
N LEU A 300 2.93 15.65 -14.15
CA LEU A 300 3.85 16.58 -14.82
C LEU A 300 5.25 16.54 -14.21
N VAL A 301 5.35 16.53 -12.88
CA VAL A 301 6.64 16.40 -12.17
C VAL A 301 7.32 15.09 -12.56
N VAL A 302 6.61 13.96 -12.51
CA VAL A 302 7.17 12.66 -12.91
C VAL A 302 7.64 12.68 -14.36
N ARG A 303 6.85 13.22 -15.29
CA ARG A 303 7.24 13.32 -16.71
C ARG A 303 8.45 14.22 -16.92
N ALA A 304 8.51 15.37 -16.25
CA ALA A 304 9.66 16.25 -16.31
C ALA A 304 10.91 15.54 -15.78
N LEU A 305 10.81 14.87 -14.63
CA LEU A 305 11.91 14.10 -14.04
C LEU A 305 12.38 12.94 -14.93
N ILE A 306 11.50 12.35 -15.74
CA ILE A 306 11.89 11.34 -16.73
C ILE A 306 12.63 11.98 -17.92
N PHE A 307 12.23 13.17 -18.37
CA PHE A 307 12.83 13.83 -19.53
C PHE A 307 14.27 14.32 -19.27
N PHE A 308 14.63 14.61 -18.02
CA PHE A 308 15.96 15.09 -17.65
C PHE A 308 16.98 13.97 -17.36
N VAL A 309 16.64 12.70 -17.58
CA VAL A 309 17.52 11.54 -17.39
C VAL A 309 17.66 10.79 -18.70
#